data_AF-A0A0L8V5C5-F1
#
_entry.id   AF-A0A0L8V5C5-F1
#
_cell.length_a   1.000
_cell.length_b   1.000
_cell.length_c   1.000
_cell.angle_alpha   90.00
_cell.angle_beta   90.00
_cell.angle_gamma   90.00
#
_symmetry.space_group_name_H-M   'P 1'
#
loop_
_entity.id
_entity.type
_entity.pdbx_description
1 polymer ?
#
loop_
_entity_poly.entity_id
_entity_poly.type
_entity_poly.pdbx_seq_one_letter_code
_entity_poly.pdbx_strand_id
1 'polypeptide(L)'
;MLIIRITREEKIRLKSLTKRGKFACMSDYIRSRIFKRSDRKVISLDENANDQLKNLDYELNKIGVNLNQLSKRMNSFAGYRVDDNDRLLLKQAFDMMRQCLVLLQKYLR
;
A
#
# COMPACT_ATOMS: atom_id res chain seq x y z
N MET A 1 -15.74 -10.73 34.06
CA MET A 1 -16.66 -11.67 33.39
C MET A 1 -17.40 -10.91 32.29
N LEU A 2 -17.24 -11.29 31.01
CA LEU A 2 -17.93 -10.63 29.90
C LEU A 2 -19.20 -11.43 29.55
N ILE A 3 -20.36 -10.80 29.64
CA ILE A 3 -21.64 -11.40 29.25
C ILE A 3 -22.05 -10.80 27.90
N ILE A 4 -22.26 -11.65 26.90
CA ILE A 4 -22.69 -11.23 25.56
C ILE A 4 -24.08 -11.80 25.31
N ARG A 5 -25.05 -10.91 25.07
CA ARG A 5 -26.40 -11.28 24.65
C ARG A 5 -26.41 -11.40 23.12
N ILE A 6 -26.83 -12.54 22.63
CA ILE A 6 -26.92 -12.84 21.20
C ILE A 6 -28.24 -13.55 20.92
N THR A 7 -28.76 -13.38 19.71
CA THR A 7 -29.92 -14.11 19.23
C THR A 7 -29.55 -15.56 18.89
N ARG A 8 -30.57 -16.41 18.70
CA ARG A 8 -30.37 -17.82 18.35
C ARG A 8 -29.62 -17.98 17.01
N GLU A 9 -29.94 -17.14 16.04
CA GLU A 9 -29.33 -17.14 14.71
C GLU A 9 -27.85 -16.74 14.77
N GLU A 10 -27.54 -15.70 15.55
CA GLU A 10 -26.17 -15.27 15.78
C GLU A 10 -25.34 -16.35 16.47
N LYS A 11 -25.94 -17.09 17.41
CA LYS A 11 -25.26 -18.22 18.07
C LYS A 11 -24.92 -19.34 17.07
N ILE A 12 -25.81 -19.64 16.13
CA ILE A 12 -25.56 -20.62 15.07
C ILE A 12 -24.43 -20.14 14.15
N ARG A 13 -24.47 -18.87 13.74
CA ARG A 13 -23.42 -18.24 12.93
C ARG A 13 -22.06 -18.24 13.63
N LEU A 14 -22.01 -17.95 14.93
CA LEU A 14 -20.77 -18.01 15.71
C LEU A 14 -20.21 -19.43 15.81
N LYS A 15 -21.06 -20.46 15.93
CA LYS A 15 -20.60 -21.86 15.91
C LYS A 15 -19.93 -22.22 14.59
N SER A 16 -20.50 -21.82 13.47
CA SER A 16 -19.92 -22.11 12.16
C SER A 16 -18.58 -21.37 11.97
N LEU A 17 -18.50 -20.11 12.39
CA LEU A 17 -17.27 -19.31 12.33
C LEU A 17 -16.17 -19.85 13.25
N THR A 18 -16.53 -20.34 14.44
CA THR A 18 -15.59 -20.98 15.38
C THR A 18 -14.92 -22.19 14.73
N LYS A 19 -15.73 -23.06 14.08
CA LYS A 19 -15.23 -24.26 13.38
C LYS A 19 -14.33 -23.90 12.19
N ARG A 20 -14.75 -22.93 11.36
CA ARG A 20 -13.96 -22.48 10.21
C ARG A 20 -12.63 -21.86 10.62
N GLY A 21 -12.61 -21.11 11.72
CA GLY A 21 -11.42 -20.45 12.24
C GLY A 21 -10.44 -21.36 12.99
N LYS A 22 -10.74 -22.68 13.12
CA LYS A 22 -9.93 -23.66 13.87
C LYS A 22 -9.71 -23.28 15.34
N PHE A 23 -10.71 -22.66 15.98
CA PHE A 23 -10.66 -22.36 17.41
C PHE A 23 -11.18 -23.54 18.22
N ALA A 24 -10.56 -23.82 19.37
CA ALA A 24 -10.94 -24.94 20.23
C ALA A 24 -12.37 -24.79 20.79
N CYS A 25 -12.76 -23.56 21.15
CA CYS A 25 -14.11 -23.26 21.58
C CYS A 25 -14.59 -21.87 21.11
N MET A 26 -15.91 -21.65 21.22
CA MET A 26 -16.53 -20.37 20.85
C MET A 26 -15.99 -19.21 21.70
N SER A 27 -15.68 -19.45 22.97
CA SER A 27 -15.11 -18.42 23.85
C SER A 27 -13.75 -17.96 23.34
N ASP A 28 -12.92 -18.85 22.80
CA ASP A 28 -11.61 -18.49 22.24
C ASP A 28 -11.77 -17.69 20.95
N TYR A 29 -12.70 -18.09 20.09
CA TYR A 29 -13.06 -17.32 18.90
C TYR A 29 -13.51 -15.89 19.28
N ILE A 30 -14.43 -15.76 20.22
CA ILE A 30 -14.95 -14.47 20.69
C ILE A 30 -13.83 -13.62 21.29
N ARG A 31 -13.00 -14.21 22.17
CA ARG A 31 -11.87 -13.49 22.77
C ARG A 31 -10.87 -13.02 21.71
N SER A 32 -10.60 -13.84 20.70
CA SER A 32 -9.72 -13.48 19.58
C SER A 32 -10.27 -12.34 18.71
N ARG A 33 -11.57 -12.04 18.78
CA ARG A 33 -12.21 -10.97 18.01
C ARG A 33 -12.39 -9.70 18.82
N ILE A 34 -12.77 -9.83 20.09
CA ILE A 34 -13.01 -8.70 21.00
C ILE A 34 -11.68 -8.16 21.56
N PHE A 35 -10.77 -9.06 21.96
CA PHE A 35 -9.52 -8.70 22.61
C PHE A 35 -8.32 -8.76 21.68
N LYS A 36 -8.49 -9.11 20.38
CA LYS A 36 -7.47 -8.73 19.40
C LYS A 36 -7.40 -7.22 19.44
N ARG A 37 -6.34 -6.69 20.04
CA ARG A 37 -5.81 -5.40 19.62
C ARG A 37 -5.57 -5.57 18.13
N SER A 38 -6.41 -4.91 17.34
CA SER A 38 -6.02 -4.61 15.98
C SER A 38 -4.79 -3.73 16.17
N ASP A 39 -3.60 -4.30 16.12
CA ASP A 39 -2.37 -3.58 15.79
C ASP A 39 -2.42 -3.16 14.30
N ARG A 40 -3.62 -2.87 13.79
CA ARG A 40 -3.78 -2.06 12.62
C ARG A 40 -3.30 -0.70 13.10
N LYS A 41 -2.02 -0.43 12.90
CA LYS A 41 -1.48 0.92 12.90
C LYS A 41 -2.35 1.68 11.92
N VAL A 42 -3.39 2.34 12.42
CA VAL A 42 -4.11 3.33 11.66
C VAL A 42 -3.12 4.47 11.58
N ILE A 43 -2.34 4.46 10.51
CA ILE A 43 -1.47 5.59 10.17
C ILE A 43 -2.45 6.70 9.77
N SER A 44 -2.87 7.50 10.74
CA SER A 44 -3.60 8.73 10.47
C SER A 44 -2.58 9.72 9.92
N LEU A 45 -2.48 9.77 8.60
CA LEU A 45 -1.73 10.82 7.91
C LEU A 45 -2.50 12.12 8.12
N ASP A 46 -1.81 13.18 8.52
CA ASP A 46 -2.39 14.52 8.48
C ASP A 46 -2.75 14.90 7.03
N GLU A 47 -3.67 15.86 6.84
CA GLU A 47 -4.14 16.24 5.50
C GLU A 47 -2.98 16.69 4.58
N ASN A 48 -1.97 17.36 5.16
CA ASN A 48 -0.80 17.83 4.43
C ASN A 48 0.08 16.65 3.94
N ALA A 49 0.28 15.62 4.76
CA ALA A 49 1.00 14.41 4.43
C ALA A 49 0.25 13.60 3.35
N ASN A 50 -1.08 13.58 3.40
CA ASN A 50 -1.91 12.94 2.38
C ASN A 50 -1.77 13.65 1.02
N ASP A 51 -1.80 14.99 1.01
CA ASP A 51 -1.60 15.77 -0.22
C ASP A 51 -0.18 15.63 -0.76
N GLN A 52 0.83 15.59 0.12
CA GLN A 52 2.21 15.31 -0.30
C GLN A 52 2.39 13.91 -0.89
N LEU A 53 1.71 12.91 -0.35
CA LEU A 53 1.71 11.54 -0.90
C LEU A 53 0.98 11.45 -2.24
N LYS A 54 -0.11 12.20 -2.44
CA LYS A 54 -0.76 12.30 -3.76
C LYS A 54 0.13 12.98 -4.79
N ASN A 55 0.80 14.07 -4.41
CA ASN A 55 1.76 14.75 -5.28
C ASN A 55 2.94 13.82 -5.62
N LEU A 56 3.40 13.03 -4.65
CA LEU A 56 4.42 12.00 -4.86
C LEU A 56 3.97 10.96 -5.89
N ASP A 57 2.76 10.41 -5.74
CA ASP A 57 2.20 9.43 -6.68
C ASP A 57 2.09 10.01 -8.10
N TYR A 58 1.68 11.27 -8.21
CA TYR A 58 1.62 11.98 -9.48
C TYR A 58 2.99 12.12 -10.16
N GLU A 59 4.02 12.51 -9.42
CA GLU A 59 5.38 12.65 -9.97
C GLU A 59 6.00 11.28 -10.33
N LEU A 60 5.73 10.22 -9.55
CA LEU A 60 6.11 8.85 -9.89
C LEU A 60 5.45 8.37 -11.19
N ASN A 61 4.17 8.70 -11.40
CA ASN A 61 3.46 8.38 -12.64
C ASN A 61 4.08 9.09 -13.86
N LYS A 62 4.48 10.36 -13.73
CA LYS A 62 5.20 11.07 -14.80
C LYS A 62 6.53 10.39 -15.16
N ILE A 63 7.30 9.99 -14.15
CA ILE A 63 8.56 9.25 -14.37
C ILE A 63 8.29 7.95 -15.14
N GLY A 64 7.27 7.19 -14.72
CA GLY A 64 6.87 5.97 -15.39
C GLY A 64 6.48 6.18 -16.85
N VAL A 65 5.72 7.24 -17.15
CA VAL A 65 5.35 7.62 -18.53
C VAL A 65 6.57 7.96 -19.37
N ASN A 66 7.50 8.77 -18.84
CA ASN A 66 8.72 9.16 -19.54
C ASN A 66 9.61 7.94 -19.86
N LEU A 67 9.79 7.03 -18.89
CA LEU A 67 10.53 5.79 -19.09
C LEU A 67 9.85 4.88 -20.11
N ASN A 68 8.52 4.79 -20.09
CA ASN A 68 7.77 4.00 -21.08
C ASN A 68 7.93 4.57 -22.51
N GLN A 69 7.96 5.90 -22.65
CA GLN A 69 8.24 6.54 -23.94
C GLN A 69 9.66 6.25 -24.43
N LEU A 70 10.64 6.26 -23.54
CA LEU A 70 12.01 5.87 -23.86
C LEU A 70 12.08 4.39 -24.30
N SER A 71 11.47 3.47 -23.56
CA SER A 71 11.42 2.05 -23.91
C SER A 71 10.78 1.81 -25.28
N LYS A 72 9.70 2.51 -25.61
CA LYS A 72 9.06 2.42 -26.94
C LYS A 72 9.98 2.91 -28.05
N ARG A 73 10.72 4.01 -27.83
CA ARG A 73 11.71 4.52 -28.78
C ARG A 73 12.85 3.53 -29.01
N MET A 74 13.42 2.99 -27.92
CA MET A 74 14.45 1.95 -28.00
C MET A 74 13.97 0.71 -28.77
N ASN A 75 12.74 0.25 -28.53
CA ASN A 75 12.18 -0.93 -29.20
C ASN A 75 11.80 -0.67 -30.67
N SER A 76 11.65 0.58 -31.08
CA SER A 76 11.24 0.94 -32.45
C SER A 76 12.38 0.86 -33.47
N PHE A 77 13.64 0.84 -33.03
CA PHE A 77 14.82 0.83 -33.91
C PHE A 77 15.84 -0.21 -33.43
N ALA A 78 16.11 -1.22 -34.26
CA ALA A 78 17.12 -2.27 -33.96
C ALA A 78 18.56 -1.73 -33.84
N GLY A 79 18.81 -0.48 -34.24
CA GLY A 79 20.09 0.23 -34.12
C GLY A 79 20.05 1.47 -33.21
N TYR A 80 19.06 1.56 -32.31
CA TYR A 80 18.88 2.73 -31.45
C TYR A 80 20.12 2.99 -30.58
N ARG A 81 20.74 4.16 -30.75
CA ARG A 81 21.79 4.66 -29.85
C ARG A 81 21.15 5.69 -28.93
N VAL A 82 21.26 5.45 -27.63
CA VAL A 82 20.84 6.39 -26.58
C VAL A 82 21.52 7.73 -26.84
N ASP A 83 20.71 8.74 -27.16
CA ASP A 83 21.17 10.09 -27.46
C ASP A 83 21.24 10.96 -26.19
N ASP A 84 21.66 12.21 -26.33
CA ASP A 84 21.81 13.13 -25.21
C ASP A 84 20.45 13.50 -24.57
N ASN A 85 19.36 13.47 -25.33
CA ASN A 85 18.02 13.74 -24.81
C ASN A 85 17.52 12.59 -23.92
N ASP A 86 17.81 11.35 -24.30
CA ASP A 86 17.48 10.19 -23.48
C ASP A 86 18.29 10.15 -22.20
N ARG A 87 19.58 10.52 -22.28
CA ARG A 87 20.44 10.67 -21.09
C ARG A 87 19.90 11.75 -20.16
N LEU A 88 19.44 12.87 -20.71
CA LEU A 88 18.83 13.95 -19.93
C LEU A 88 17.53 13.48 -19.25
N LEU A 89 16.66 12.77 -19.98
CA LEU A 89 15.44 12.19 -19.44
C LEU A 89 15.71 11.19 -18.31
N LEU A 90 16.69 10.31 -18.49
CA LEU A 90 17.10 9.35 -17.45
C LEU A 90 17.66 10.06 -16.22
N LYS A 91 18.46 11.12 -16.40
CA LYS A 91 18.99 11.93 -15.31
C LYS A 91 17.87 12.64 -14.54
N GLN A 92 16.91 13.24 -15.25
CA GLN A 92 15.74 13.87 -14.63
C GLN A 92 14.89 12.86 -13.86
N ALA A 93 14.61 11.69 -14.45
CA ALA A 93 13.90 10.60 -13.78
C ALA A 93 14.63 10.16 -12.50
N PHE A 94 15.95 10.05 -12.54
CA PHE A 94 16.76 9.71 -11.37
C PHE A 94 16.67 10.76 -10.26
N ASP A 95 16.80 12.05 -10.59
CA ASP A 95 16.72 13.14 -9.62
C ASP A 95 15.32 13.20 -8.97
N MET A 96 14.25 13.01 -9.76
CA MET A 96 12.89 12.97 -9.25
C MET A 96 12.65 11.76 -8.33
N MET A 97 13.13 10.56 -8.69
CA MET A 97 13.04 9.37 -7.83
C MET A 97 13.81 9.57 -6.51
N ARG A 98 14.94 10.26 -6.54
CA ARG A 98 15.71 10.58 -5.33
C ARG A 98 14.94 11.54 -4.41
N GLN A 99 14.28 12.56 -4.97
CA GLN A 99 13.42 13.47 -4.19
C GLN A 99 12.24 12.72 -3.56
N CYS A 100 11.61 11.83 -4.33
CA CYS A 100 10.55 10.94 -3.85
C CYS A 100 11.00 10.10 -2.65
N LEU A 101 12.19 9.51 -2.73
CA LEU A 101 12.77 8.71 -1.66
C LEU A 101 13.05 9.54 -0.39
N VAL A 102 13.60 10.73 -0.53
CA VAL A 102 13.85 11.65 0.60
C VAL A 102 12.54 12.02 1.31
N LEU A 103 11.48 12.30 0.54
CA LEU A 103 10.16 12.58 1.10
C LEU A 103 9.62 11.37 1.88
N LEU A 104 9.65 10.18 1.29
CA LEU A 104 9.19 8.95 1.94
C LEU A 104 9.98 8.65 3.23
N GLN A 105 11.30 8.83 3.22
CA GLN A 105 12.15 8.66 4.41
C GLN A 105 11.81 9.60 5.56
N LYS A 106 11.28 10.80 5.26
CA LYS A 106 10.83 11.76 6.27
C LYS A 106 9.54 11.32 6.98
N TYR A 107 8.64 10.65 6.27
CA TYR A 107 7.31 10.27 6.78
C TYR A 107 7.21 8.83 7.31
N LEU A 108 8.14 7.95 6.93
CA LEU A 108 8.13 6.52 7.29
C LEU A 108 9.11 6.14 8.41
N ARG A 109 9.75 7.12 9.07
CA ARG A 109 10.58 6.89 10.27
C ARG A 109 9.74 6.86 11.54
#